data_AF-A0A061I4W8-F1
#
_entry.id   AF-A0A061I4W8-F1
#
_cell.length_a   1.000
_cell.length_b   1.000
_cell.length_c   1.000
_cell.angle_alpha   90.00
_cell.angle_beta   90.00
_cell.angle_gamma   90.00
#
_symmetry.space_group_name_H-M   'P 1'
#
loop_
_entity.id
_entity.type
_entity.pdbx_description
1 polymer ?
#
loop_
_entity_poly.entity_id
_entity_poly.type
_entity_poly.pdbx_seq_one_letter_code
_entity_poly.pdbx_strand_id
1 'polypeptide(L)'
;YIPWNLHEQNRGTFDFSEILDLEYVVVLLLAYVSLAATLGLWVILRPGPYICAEVDLGGLPSWLLGYPELQLRTTQQEFLDAVDKYFDHLIPRILPLQYLRGGPVIAVQIENEYGSFSKDGDYMEYIKESIDGTLHPEYTF
;
A
#
# COMPACT_ATOMS: atom_id res chain seq x y z
N TYR A 1 3.43 8.19 -0.43
CA TYR A 1 3.27 6.89 -1.09
C TYR A 1 3.97 5.81 -0.29
N ILE A 2 3.64 4.54 -0.52
CA ILE A 2 4.32 3.39 0.10
C ILE A 2 4.79 2.46 -1.04
N PRO A 3 6.10 2.35 -1.30
CA PRO A 3 6.63 1.54 -2.39
C PRO A 3 6.74 0.07 -1.97
N TRP A 4 5.84 -0.78 -2.47
CA TRP A 4 5.79 -2.21 -2.13
C TRP A 4 7.14 -2.92 -2.39
N ASN A 5 7.81 -2.62 -3.50
CA ASN A 5 9.10 -3.22 -3.87
C ASN A 5 10.22 -3.04 -2.81
N LEU A 6 10.18 -1.98 -2.01
CA LEU A 6 11.15 -1.80 -0.93
C LEU A 6 10.81 -2.69 0.27
N HIS A 7 9.52 -2.92 0.51
CA HIS A 7 9.02 -3.72 1.64
C HIS A 7 8.99 -5.21 1.37
N GLU A 8 8.98 -5.65 0.11
CA GLU A 8 9.02 -7.06 -0.28
C GLU A 8 9.96 -7.28 -1.47
N GLN A 9 11.26 -7.07 -1.24
CA GLN A 9 12.29 -7.22 -2.29
C GLN A 9 12.36 -8.64 -2.86
N ASN A 10 12.06 -9.64 -2.03
CA ASN A 10 11.95 -11.04 -2.42
C ASN A 10 10.56 -11.54 -2.02
N ARG A 11 9.93 -12.35 -2.88
CA ARG A 11 8.60 -12.90 -2.63
C ARG A 11 8.53 -13.60 -1.27
N GLY A 12 7.61 -13.16 -0.42
CA GLY A 12 7.35 -13.67 0.93
C GLY A 12 8.29 -13.14 2.01
N THR A 13 9.29 -12.33 1.67
CA THR A 13 10.21 -11.74 2.65
C THR A 13 9.89 -10.26 2.81
N PHE A 14 9.13 -9.97 3.85
CA PHE A 14 8.74 -8.59 4.18
C PHE A 14 9.75 -7.94 5.11
N ASP A 15 10.29 -6.80 4.67
CA ASP A 15 11.17 -5.95 5.47
C ASP A 15 10.45 -4.65 5.83
N PHE A 16 10.15 -4.57 7.11
CA PHE A 16 9.71 -3.37 7.77
C PHE A 16 10.68 -3.10 8.93
N SER A 17 11.97 -2.98 8.67
CA SER A 17 12.97 -2.59 9.68
C SER A 17 13.76 -1.34 9.25
N GLU A 18 14.35 -0.64 10.22
CA GLU A 18 15.19 0.56 10.00
C GLU A 18 14.55 1.64 9.10
N ILE A 19 15.13 1.91 7.93
CA ILE A 19 14.65 2.89 6.95
C ILE A 19 13.47 2.36 6.11
N LEU A 20 13.03 1.12 6.35
CA LEU A 20 11.88 0.47 5.71
C LEU A 20 10.77 0.13 6.70
N ASP A 21 11.03 0.27 8.00
CA ASP A 21 10.07 -0.02 9.06
C ASP A 21 8.88 0.89 9.03
N LEU A 22 7.67 0.40 8.78
CA LEU A 22 6.49 1.21 8.98
C LEU A 22 6.19 1.49 10.47
N GLU A 23 7.08 1.18 11.42
CA GLU A 23 7.19 1.83 12.73
C GLU A 23 8.34 2.86 12.81
N TYR A 24 9.51 2.69 12.14
CA TYR A 24 10.65 3.66 12.10
C TYR A 24 10.69 4.60 10.88
N VAL A 25 10.34 4.18 9.67
CA VAL A 25 9.69 4.97 8.61
C VAL A 25 8.36 5.50 9.06
N VAL A 26 7.74 5.00 10.11
CA VAL A 26 6.72 5.72 10.89
C VAL A 26 7.33 6.48 12.04
N VAL A 27 8.58 6.34 12.47
CA VAL A 27 9.26 7.38 13.26
C VAL A 27 9.70 8.52 12.33
N LEU A 28 9.96 8.28 11.05
CA LEU A 28 10.28 9.30 10.03
C LEU A 28 9.03 9.82 9.32
N LEU A 29 8.07 8.96 8.98
CA LEU A 29 6.72 9.33 8.56
C LEU A 29 6.04 9.93 9.76
N LEU A 30 5.92 9.40 10.98
CA LEU A 30 5.47 10.18 12.17
C LEU A 30 6.39 11.37 12.44
N ALA A 31 7.71 11.37 12.25
CA ALA A 31 8.45 12.65 12.27
C ALA A 31 8.15 13.55 11.07
N TYR A 32 7.25 13.17 10.16
CA TYR A 32 6.64 13.99 9.11
C TYR A 32 5.11 14.12 9.28
N VAL A 33 4.45 13.21 10.00
CA VAL A 33 3.03 12.83 10.11
C VAL A 33 2.59 13.18 11.54
N SER A 34 3.31 12.79 12.59
CA SER A 34 3.37 13.50 13.89
C SER A 34 4.12 14.83 13.84
N LEU A 35 5.13 15.05 12.98
CA LEU A 35 5.60 16.43 12.75
C LEU A 35 4.51 17.21 12.07
N ALA A 36 3.85 16.65 11.05
CA ALA A 36 2.61 17.21 10.54
C ALA A 36 1.63 17.46 11.68
N ALA A 37 1.29 16.48 12.52
CA ALA A 37 0.33 16.65 13.60
C ALA A 37 0.77 17.69 14.65
N THR A 38 2.04 17.75 15.02
CA THR A 38 2.62 18.78 15.91
C THR A 38 2.67 20.14 15.23
N LEU A 39 2.74 20.18 13.90
CA LEU A 39 2.57 21.36 13.05
C LEU A 39 1.11 21.60 12.62
N GLY A 40 0.15 20.78 13.07
CA GLY A 40 -1.27 20.83 12.69
C GLY A 40 -1.62 20.44 11.23
N LEU A 41 -0.74 19.74 10.51
CA LEU A 41 -0.97 19.23 9.16
C LEU A 41 -1.64 17.85 9.16
N TRP A 42 -2.47 17.62 8.14
CA TRP A 42 -3.14 16.35 7.87
C TRP A 42 -2.40 15.53 6.81
N VAL A 43 -2.66 14.24 6.77
CA VAL A 43 -1.96 13.30 5.89
C VAL A 43 -2.95 12.55 5.01
N ILE A 44 -2.64 12.47 3.71
CA ILE A 44 -3.33 11.61 2.75
C ILE A 44 -2.38 10.48 2.38
N LEU A 45 -2.77 9.25 2.72
CA LEU A 45 -1.96 8.07 2.46
C LEU A 45 -2.24 7.51 1.06
N ARG A 46 -1.21 7.05 0.37
CA ARG A 46 -1.30 6.46 -0.97
C ARG A 46 -0.53 5.13 -0.97
N PRO A 47 -1.12 4.04 -0.43
CA PRO A 47 -0.44 2.78 -0.17
C PRO A 47 -0.10 1.95 -1.41
N GLY A 48 -0.70 2.22 -2.57
CA GLY A 48 -0.50 1.39 -3.77
C GLY A 48 -1.64 0.39 -3.96
N PRO A 49 -1.40 -0.78 -4.58
CA PRO A 49 -0.11 -1.46 -4.70
C PRO A 49 0.83 -0.86 -5.77
N TYR A 50 0.27 -0.22 -6.81
CA TYR A 50 1.04 0.55 -7.79
C TYR A 50 0.99 2.05 -7.43
N ILE A 51 2.14 2.73 -7.48
CA ILE A 51 2.26 4.14 -7.09
C ILE A 51 2.83 5.06 -8.18
N CYS A 52 3.31 4.48 -9.29
CA CYS A 52 4.09 5.22 -10.30
C CYS A 52 5.30 5.92 -9.68
N ALA A 53 5.21 7.23 -9.43
CA ALA A 53 6.18 8.06 -8.71
C ALA A 53 7.63 8.00 -9.25
N GLU A 54 7.80 7.64 -10.53
CA GLU A 54 9.10 7.51 -11.18
C GLU A 54 10.07 6.56 -10.42
N VAL A 55 9.52 5.63 -9.63
CA VAL A 55 10.28 4.58 -8.95
C VAL A 55 10.27 3.29 -9.77
N ASP A 56 11.22 2.40 -9.47
CA ASP A 56 11.38 1.13 -10.18
C ASP A 56 10.06 0.33 -10.19
N LEU A 57 9.67 -0.10 -11.39
CA LEU A 57 8.40 -0.77 -11.70
C LEU A 57 7.15 -0.11 -11.07
N GLY A 58 7.18 1.20 -10.86
CA GLY A 58 6.09 1.95 -10.23
C GLY A 58 5.77 1.51 -8.81
N GLY A 59 6.76 0.97 -8.10
CA GLY A 59 6.65 0.48 -6.72
C GLY A 59 6.24 -0.98 -6.62
N LEU A 60 5.95 -1.67 -7.73
CA LEU A 60 5.69 -3.12 -7.72
C LEU A 60 7.01 -3.89 -7.61
N PRO A 61 7.08 -5.00 -6.85
CA PRO A 61 8.29 -5.81 -6.78
C PRO A 61 8.66 -6.45 -8.12
N SER A 62 9.95 -6.42 -8.47
CA SER A 62 10.46 -6.96 -9.73
C SER A 62 10.28 -8.47 -9.87
N TRP A 63 10.19 -9.21 -8.76
CA TRP A 63 9.95 -10.66 -8.77
C TRP A 63 8.59 -11.03 -9.40
N LEU A 64 7.64 -10.10 -9.48
CA LEU A 64 6.39 -10.30 -10.23
C LEU A 64 6.64 -10.55 -11.72
N LEU A 65 7.72 -9.97 -12.28
CA LEU A 65 8.12 -10.18 -13.68
C LEU A 65 8.73 -11.56 -13.93
N GLY A 66 9.02 -12.34 -12.88
CA GLY A 66 9.47 -13.72 -13.00
C GLY A 66 8.39 -14.70 -13.49
N TYR A 67 7.15 -14.23 -13.63
CA TYR A 67 5.99 -15.00 -14.09
C TYR A 67 5.53 -14.41 -15.44
N PRO A 68 5.92 -14.99 -16.59
CA PRO A 68 5.74 -14.37 -17.91
C PRO A 68 4.28 -14.07 -18.30
N GLU A 69 3.34 -14.88 -17.82
CA GLU A 69 1.91 -14.74 -18.10
C GLU A 69 1.19 -13.84 -17.08
N LEU A 70 1.93 -13.25 -16.13
CA LEU A 70 1.35 -12.45 -15.07
C LEU A 70 0.90 -11.07 -15.60
N GLN A 71 -0.36 -10.74 -15.35
CA GLN A 71 -0.98 -9.47 -15.72
C GLN A 71 -1.07 -8.56 -14.50
N LEU A 72 -0.10 -7.64 -14.39
CA LEU A 72 -0.08 -6.64 -13.33
C LEU A 72 -1.28 -5.69 -13.43
N ARG A 73 -1.79 -5.26 -12.27
CA ARG A 73 -2.89 -4.28 -12.15
C ARG A 73 -4.19 -4.77 -12.82
N THR A 74 -4.50 -6.05 -12.63
CA THR A 74 -5.73 -6.73 -13.09
C THR A 74 -6.24 -7.66 -11.98
N THR A 75 -7.39 -8.30 -12.17
CA THR A 75 -7.92 -9.33 -11.26
C THR A 75 -7.36 -10.72 -11.52
N GLN A 76 -6.22 -10.84 -12.20
CA GLN A 76 -5.55 -12.14 -12.31
C GLN A 76 -5.14 -12.62 -10.92
N GLN A 77 -5.58 -13.83 -10.56
CA GLN A 77 -5.49 -14.36 -9.19
C GLN A 77 -4.06 -14.32 -8.63
N GLU A 78 -3.05 -14.67 -9.42
CA GLU A 78 -1.66 -14.68 -8.96
C GLU A 78 -1.14 -13.28 -8.60
N PHE A 79 -1.66 -12.23 -9.24
CA PHE A 79 -1.36 -10.85 -8.88
C PHE A 79 -2.13 -10.43 -7.64
N LEU A 80 -3.42 -10.78 -7.54
CA LEU A 80 -4.25 -10.48 -6.37
C LEU A 80 -3.69 -11.15 -5.10
N ASP A 81 -3.31 -12.43 -5.16
CA ASP A 81 -2.68 -13.17 -4.06
C ASP A 81 -1.41 -12.49 -3.54
N ALA A 82 -0.67 -11.82 -4.42
CA ALA A 82 0.52 -11.06 -4.05
C ALA A 82 0.15 -9.73 -3.39
N VAL A 83 -0.84 -9.03 -3.94
CA VAL A 83 -1.36 -7.77 -3.39
C VAL A 83 -1.97 -7.98 -2.01
N ASP A 84 -2.76 -9.04 -1.82
CA ASP A 84 -3.41 -9.34 -0.54
C ASP A 84 -2.35 -9.63 0.53
N LYS A 85 -1.33 -10.43 0.22
CA LYS A 85 -0.19 -10.64 1.14
C LYS A 85 0.51 -9.33 1.50
N TYR A 86 0.72 -8.45 0.52
CA TYR A 86 1.29 -7.14 0.81
C TYR A 86 0.41 -6.33 1.76
N PHE A 87 -0.91 -6.32 1.54
CA PHE A 87 -1.86 -5.62 2.39
C PHE A 87 -2.04 -6.25 3.78
N ASP A 88 -2.02 -7.58 3.92
CA ASP A 88 -2.02 -8.29 5.20
C ASP A 88 -0.85 -7.83 6.10
N HIS A 89 0.29 -7.54 5.47
CA HIS A 89 1.44 -7.00 6.18
C HIS A 89 1.34 -5.48 6.39
N LEU A 90 0.87 -4.71 5.40
CA LEU A 90 0.83 -3.26 5.44
C LEU A 90 -0.27 -2.71 6.36
N ILE A 91 -1.51 -3.18 6.20
CA ILE A 91 -2.70 -2.59 6.82
C ILE A 91 -2.60 -2.52 8.34
N PRO A 92 -2.21 -3.60 9.07
CA PRO A 92 -2.07 -3.54 10.52
C PRO A 92 -1.14 -2.43 11.03
N ARG A 93 -0.15 -2.05 10.23
CA ARG A 93 0.84 -1.02 10.58
C ARG A 93 0.32 0.40 10.35
N ILE A 94 -0.57 0.59 9.37
CA ILE A 94 -1.12 1.92 9.04
C ILE A 94 -2.45 2.22 9.75
N LEU A 95 -3.18 1.20 10.21
CA LEU A 95 -4.45 1.38 10.96
C LEU A 95 -4.31 2.35 12.14
N PRO A 96 -3.31 2.26 13.03
CA PRO A 96 -3.17 3.20 14.15
C PRO A 96 -2.97 4.67 13.74
N LEU A 97 -2.60 4.94 12.48
CA LEU A 97 -2.32 6.29 11.97
C LEU A 97 -3.57 7.07 11.55
N GLN A 98 -4.74 6.41 11.50
CA GLN A 98 -5.98 7.04 11.12
C GLN A 98 -6.41 8.14 12.09
N TYR A 99 -7.05 9.17 11.56
CA TYR A 99 -7.59 10.28 12.35
C TYR A 99 -8.56 9.84 13.46
N LEU A 100 -9.47 8.91 13.15
CA LEU A 100 -10.43 8.39 14.13
C LEU A 100 -9.75 7.58 15.26
N ARG A 101 -8.50 7.16 15.06
CA ARG A 101 -7.69 6.41 16.03
C ARG A 101 -6.62 7.30 16.69
N GLY A 102 -6.69 8.62 16.49
CA GLY A 102 -5.80 9.60 17.10
C GLY A 102 -4.54 9.93 16.28
N GLY A 103 -4.40 9.35 15.09
CA GLY A 103 -3.35 9.75 14.14
C GLY A 103 -3.77 10.92 13.24
N PRO A 104 -2.98 11.27 12.22
CA PRO A 104 -3.26 12.42 11.34
C PRO A 104 -3.68 12.03 9.91
N VAL A 105 -3.83 10.73 9.62
CA VAL A 105 -4.27 10.25 8.29
C VAL A 105 -5.77 10.46 8.14
N ILE A 106 -6.16 11.33 7.21
CA ILE A 106 -7.57 11.73 6.97
C ILE A 106 -8.18 11.09 5.73
N ALA A 107 -7.36 10.56 4.82
CA ALA A 107 -7.82 9.89 3.62
C ALA A 107 -6.77 8.89 3.13
N VAL A 108 -7.24 7.87 2.41
CA VAL A 108 -6.42 6.85 1.75
C VAL A 108 -6.82 6.78 0.28
N GLN A 109 -5.84 6.70 -0.60
CA GLN A 109 -6.04 6.49 -2.03
C GLN A 109 -5.97 4.99 -2.36
N ILE A 110 -6.94 4.48 -3.12
CA ILE A 110 -7.09 3.04 -3.38
C ILE A 110 -6.07 2.49 -4.38
N GLU A 111 -5.77 3.22 -5.45
CA GLU A 111 -4.80 2.81 -6.48
C GLU A 111 -4.06 4.07 -6.97
N ASN A 112 -3.41 4.07 -8.13
CA ASN A 112 -2.81 5.24 -8.73
C ASN A 112 -3.09 5.36 -10.24
N GLU A 113 -3.91 6.36 -10.59
CA GLU A 113 -4.18 6.75 -11.98
C GLU A 113 -4.63 5.58 -12.88
N TYR A 114 -5.45 4.68 -12.31
CA TYR A 114 -5.90 3.49 -13.03
C TYR A 114 -6.60 3.82 -14.36
N GLY A 115 -7.28 4.96 -14.48
CA GLY A 115 -7.91 5.39 -15.74
C GLY A 115 -6.94 5.51 -16.93
N SER A 116 -5.65 5.74 -16.67
CA SER A 116 -4.58 5.76 -17.69
C SER A 116 -4.13 4.36 -18.14
N PHE A 117 -4.55 3.31 -17.42
CA PHE A 117 -4.27 1.90 -17.73
C PHE A 117 -5.54 1.15 -18.13
N SER A 118 -6.57 1.20 -17.27
CA SER A 118 -7.98 0.85 -17.49
C SER A 118 -8.22 -0.41 -18.32
N LYS A 119 -7.57 -1.52 -17.95
CA LYS A 119 -7.70 -2.80 -18.64
C LYS A 119 -8.77 -3.73 -18.04
N ASP A 120 -9.10 -3.51 -16.78
CA ASP A 120 -9.93 -4.41 -15.98
C ASP A 120 -10.94 -3.60 -15.17
N GLY A 121 -12.22 -3.86 -15.36
CA GLY A 121 -13.31 -3.12 -14.70
C GLY A 121 -13.50 -3.49 -13.24
N ASP A 122 -13.11 -4.70 -12.85
CA ASP A 122 -13.38 -5.25 -11.52
C ASP A 122 -12.20 -5.00 -10.56
N TYR A 123 -11.01 -4.75 -11.12
CA TYR A 123 -9.78 -4.54 -10.35
C TYR A 123 -9.88 -3.42 -9.29
N MET A 124 -10.45 -2.27 -9.66
CA MET A 124 -10.54 -1.13 -8.73
C MET A 124 -11.44 -1.40 -7.52
N GLU A 125 -12.53 -2.15 -7.72
CA GLU A 125 -13.41 -2.55 -6.61
C GLU A 125 -12.69 -3.56 -5.71
N TYR A 126 -11.99 -4.54 -6.29
CA TYR A 126 -11.19 -5.49 -5.50
C TYR A 126 -10.19 -4.79 -4.59
N ILE A 127 -9.38 -3.86 -5.13
CA ILE A 127 -8.39 -3.14 -4.32
C ILE A 127 -9.05 -2.28 -3.24
N LYS A 128 -10.21 -1.70 -3.52
CA LYS A 128 -11.00 -0.98 -2.51
C LYS A 128 -11.41 -1.93 -1.38
N GLU A 129 -11.96 -3.08 -1.70
CA GLU A 129 -12.42 -4.08 -0.73
C GLU A 129 -11.26 -4.72 0.07
N SER A 130 -10.07 -4.88 -0.54
CA SER A 130 -8.86 -5.31 0.19
C SER A 130 -8.41 -4.24 1.19
N ILE A 131 -8.49 -2.96 0.83
CA ILE A 131 -8.06 -1.85 1.69
C ILE A 131 -9.07 -1.58 2.80
N ASP A 132 -10.37 -1.52 2.51
CA ASP A 132 -11.38 -1.16 3.51
C ASP A 132 -11.73 -2.30 4.50
N GLY A 133 -11.16 -3.49 4.28
CA GLY A 133 -11.32 -4.66 5.12
C GLY A 133 -12.57 -5.49 4.78
N THR A 134 -13.26 -5.21 3.67
CA THR A 134 -14.40 -6.02 3.20
C THR A 134 -13.96 -7.46 2.87
N LEU A 135 -12.77 -7.63 2.27
CA LEU A 135 -12.20 -8.96 2.01
C LEU A 135 -11.49 -9.57 3.23
N HIS A 136 -11.04 -8.73 4.17
CA HIS A 136 -10.29 -9.12 5.35
C HIS A 136 -10.85 -8.45 6.61
N PRO A 137 -11.91 -9.01 7.23
CA PRO A 137 -12.62 -8.38 8.35
C PRO A 137 -11.75 -8.16 9.58
N GLU A 138 -10.65 -8.90 9.72
CA GLU A 138 -9.64 -8.68 10.75
C GLU A 138 -8.96 -7.30 10.67
N TYR A 139 -9.11 -6.59 9.56
CA TYR A 139 -8.49 -5.30 9.27
C TYR A 139 -9.52 -4.23 8.89
N THR A 140 -10.61 -4.09 9.65
CA THR A 140 -11.62 -3.06 9.34
C THR A 140 -11.05 -1.65 9.53
N PHE A 141 -11.04 -0.86 8.45
CA PHE A 141 -10.66 0.55 8.48
C PHE A 141 -11.63 1.40 9.29
#